data_AF-A0A1G7ISR0-F1
#
_entry.id   AF-A0A1G7ISR0-F1
#
_cell.length_a   1.000
_cell.length_b   1.000
_cell.length_c   1.000
_cell.angle_alpha   90.00
_cell.angle_beta   90.00
_cell.angle_gamma   90.00
#
_symmetry.space_group_name_H-M   'P 1'
#
loop_
_entity.id
_entity.type
_entity.pdbx_description
1 polymer ?
#
loop_
_entity_poly.entity_id
_entity_poly.type
_entity_poly.pdbx_seq_one_letter_code
_entity_poly.pdbx_strand_id
1 'polypeptide(L)'
;MQDQLTEKLHAYLVTNHLDLLISLQEDHRLNPYLDQKVASVKELSESLSAENRPGYVIEALCLEELTRDLRPFRFNYMRNLLQEEFESDYRRMKESGTLTWEIINLTGACEPIFEVFGFCEHNQEDRQMRQAVRDMISEYQNIGG
;
A
#
# COMPACT_ATOMS: atom_id res chain seq x y z
N MET A 1 20.93 -12.39 1.93
CA MET A 1 20.45 -11.17 1.24
C MET A 1 19.04 -11.35 0.70
N GLN A 2 18.74 -12.37 -0.12
CA GLN A 2 17.35 -12.61 -0.57
C GLN A 2 16.39 -12.80 0.60
N ASP A 3 16.73 -13.65 1.58
CA ASP A 3 15.88 -13.84 2.77
C ASP A 3 15.63 -12.55 3.56
N GLN A 4 16.64 -11.69 3.70
CA GLN A 4 16.53 -10.39 4.38
C GLN A 4 15.66 -9.40 3.59
N LEU A 5 15.73 -9.42 2.25
CA LEU A 5 14.86 -8.62 1.39
C LEU A 5 13.41 -9.12 1.47
N THR A 6 13.20 -10.44 1.51
CA THR A 6 11.89 -11.06 1.72
C THR A 6 11.28 -10.63 3.06
N GLU A 7 12.03 -10.71 4.16
CA GLU A 7 11.57 -10.27 5.48
C GLU A 7 11.22 -8.77 5.51
N LYS A 8 12.08 -7.92 4.90
CA LYS A 8 11.84 -6.47 4.82
C LYS A 8 10.63 -6.13 3.95
N LEU A 9 10.46 -6.80 2.82
CA LEU A 9 9.29 -6.63 1.95
C LEU A 9 8.02 -7.09 2.66
N HIS A 10 8.05 -8.22 3.37
CA HIS A 10 6.92 -8.67 4.16
C HIS A 10 6.56 -7.67 5.27
N ALA A 11 7.54 -7.18 6.04
CA ALA A 11 7.31 -6.16 7.06
C ALA A 11 6.75 -4.85 6.47
N TYR A 12 7.19 -4.49 5.26
CA TYR A 12 6.67 -3.35 4.52
C TYR A 12 5.20 -3.56 4.11
N LEU A 13 4.83 -4.74 3.62
CA LEU A 13 3.45 -5.09 3.29
C LEU A 13 2.56 -5.06 4.54
N VAL A 14 3.01 -5.65 5.66
CA VAL A 14 2.27 -5.61 6.94
C VAL A 14 1.97 -4.17 7.38
N THR A 15 2.90 -3.25 7.16
CA THR A 15 2.78 -1.87 7.64
C THR A 15 1.99 -0.99 6.68
N ASN A 16 2.15 -1.18 5.37
CA ASN A 16 1.71 -0.23 4.35
C ASN A 16 0.68 -0.77 3.35
N HIS A 17 0.61 -2.09 3.19
CA HIS A 17 -0.25 -2.78 2.22
C HIS A 17 -0.91 -4.02 2.85
N LEU A 18 -1.55 -3.80 3.99
CA LEU A 18 -2.22 -4.86 4.73
C LEU A 18 -3.36 -5.48 3.92
N ASP A 19 -3.97 -4.69 3.04
CA ASP A 19 -4.96 -5.08 2.03
C ASP A 19 -4.41 -6.15 1.07
N LEU A 20 -3.28 -5.86 0.43
CA LEU A 20 -2.60 -6.79 -0.47
C LEU A 20 -2.12 -8.03 0.29
N LEU A 21 -1.61 -7.86 1.51
CA LEU A 21 -1.16 -8.97 2.33
C LEU A 21 -2.29 -9.95 2.62
N ILE A 22 -3.45 -9.45 3.05
CA ILE A 22 -4.62 -10.29 3.37
C ILE A 22 -5.10 -11.02 2.11
N SER A 23 -5.25 -10.32 0.97
CA SER A 23 -5.65 -10.94 -0.29
C SER A 23 -4.67 -12.05 -0.73
N LEU A 24 -3.36 -11.80 -0.63
CA LEU A 24 -2.35 -12.80 -0.97
C LEU A 24 -2.34 -14.00 -0.02
N GLN A 25 -2.71 -13.81 1.26
CA GLN A 25 -2.83 -14.89 2.22
C GLN A 25 -4.07 -15.75 1.99
N GLU A 26 -5.23 -15.12 1.74
CA GLU A 26 -6.47 -15.84 1.41
C GLU A 26 -6.28 -16.72 0.16
N ASP A 27 -5.60 -16.18 -0.85
CA ASP A 27 -5.28 -16.91 -2.09
C ASP A 27 -4.14 -17.93 -1.93
N HIS A 28 -3.48 -18.01 -0.77
CA HIS A 28 -2.28 -18.84 -0.53
C HIS A 28 -1.11 -18.51 -1.47
N ARG A 29 -1.02 -17.25 -1.92
CA ARG A 29 -0.05 -16.74 -2.90
C ARG A 29 1.02 -15.83 -2.31
N LEU A 30 1.01 -15.59 -1.00
CA LEU A 30 1.96 -14.71 -0.35
C LEU A 30 3.42 -15.10 -0.60
N ASN A 31 3.80 -16.34 -0.27
CA ASN A 31 5.18 -16.81 -0.46
C ASN A 31 5.64 -16.74 -1.93
N PRO A 32 4.90 -17.28 -2.91
CA PRO A 32 5.33 -17.19 -4.31
C PRO A 32 5.35 -15.75 -4.83
N TYR A 33 4.48 -14.87 -4.34
CA TYR A 33 4.54 -13.44 -4.67
C TYR A 33 5.82 -12.77 -4.17
N LEU A 34 6.18 -13.00 -2.90
CA LEU A 34 7.40 -12.46 -2.30
C LEU A 34 8.65 -12.97 -3.02
N ASP A 35 8.72 -14.27 -3.29
CA ASP A 35 9.83 -14.90 -4.00
C ASP A 35 9.99 -14.33 -5.41
N GLN A 36 8.88 -14.16 -6.13
CA GLN A 36 8.89 -13.59 -7.49
C GLN A 36 9.33 -12.13 -7.47
N LYS A 37 8.85 -11.33 -6.52
CA LYS A 37 9.26 -9.93 -6.36
C LYS A 37 10.75 -9.83 -6.02
N VAL A 38 11.24 -10.59 -5.04
CA VAL A 38 12.67 -10.58 -4.69
C VAL A 38 13.55 -11.10 -5.83
N ALA A 39 13.07 -12.06 -6.63
CA ALA A 39 13.75 -12.50 -7.83
C ALA A 39 13.88 -11.39 -8.89
N SER A 40 12.91 -10.47 -9.00
CA SER A 40 12.95 -9.40 -9.99
C SER A 40 14.04 -8.35 -9.73
N VAL A 41 14.52 -8.21 -8.49
CA VAL A 41 15.62 -7.29 -8.12
C VAL A 41 16.97 -8.00 -7.99
N LYS A 42 17.05 -9.28 -8.36
CA LYS A 42 18.29 -10.06 -8.30
C LYS A 42 19.38 -9.43 -9.16
N GLU A 43 19.08 -9.12 -10.42
CA GLU A 43 20.03 -8.47 -11.34
C GLU A 43 20.48 -7.10 -10.83
N LEU A 44 19.54 -6.31 -10.28
CA LEU A 44 19.85 -5.03 -9.64
C LEU A 44 20.82 -5.23 -8.46
N SER A 45 20.57 -6.20 -7.59
CA SER A 45 21.45 -6.49 -6.45
C SER A 45 22.85 -6.93 -6.87
N GLU A 46 22.97 -7.73 -7.93
CA GLU A 46 24.24 -8.19 -8.48
C GLU A 46 25.02 -7.03 -9.12
N SER A 47 24.34 -6.14 -9.85
CA SER A 47 24.96 -4.95 -10.44
C SER A 47 25.52 -3.99 -9.38
N LEU A 48 24.77 -3.72 -8.32
CA LEU A 48 25.18 -2.83 -7.23
C LEU A 48 26.30 -3.45 -6.38
N SER A 49 26.34 -4.78 -6.27
CA SER A 49 27.44 -5.52 -5.63
C SER A 49 28.73 -5.41 -6.46
N ALA A 50 28.63 -5.52 -7.79
CA ALA A 50 29.77 -5.33 -8.69
C ALA A 50 30.34 -3.90 -8.65
N GLU A 51 29.51 -2.91 -8.31
CA GLU A 51 29.94 -1.52 -8.05
C GLU A 51 30.65 -1.32 -6.69
N ASN A 52 30.92 -2.40 -5.92
CA ASN A 52 31.48 -2.33 -4.56
C ASN A 52 30.64 -1.48 -3.58
N ARG A 53 29.32 -1.42 -3.77
CA ARG A 53 28.46 -0.72 -2.82
C ARG A 53 28.36 -1.51 -1.51
N PRO A 54 28.24 -0.84 -0.36
CA PRO A 54 28.01 -1.50 0.91
C PRO A 54 26.67 -2.26 0.91
N GLY A 55 26.63 -3.45 1.55
CA GLY A 55 25.43 -4.30 1.56
C GLY A 55 24.15 -3.60 2.04
N TYR A 56 24.25 -2.72 3.04
CA TYR A 56 23.10 -1.94 3.52
C TYR A 56 22.54 -0.94 2.47
N VAL A 57 23.40 -0.43 1.57
CA VAL A 57 22.99 0.46 0.46
C VAL A 57 22.30 -0.36 -0.62
N ILE A 58 22.84 -1.53 -0.95
CA ILE A 58 22.24 -2.45 -1.93
C ILE A 58 20.84 -2.86 -1.45
N GLU A 59 20.70 -3.23 -0.18
CA GLU A 59 19.40 -3.58 0.40
C GLU A 59 18.39 -2.43 0.33
N ALA A 60 18.81 -1.20 0.65
CA ALA A 60 17.92 -0.04 0.60
C ALA A 60 17.41 0.23 -0.83
N LEU A 61 18.30 0.17 -1.83
CA LEU A 61 17.95 0.39 -3.23
C LEU A 61 17.06 -0.73 -3.79
N CYS A 62 17.37 -1.99 -3.47
CA CYS A 62 16.52 -3.12 -3.85
C CYS A 62 15.13 -3.02 -3.22
N LEU A 63 15.04 -2.65 -1.94
CA LEU A 63 13.75 -2.45 -1.27
C LEU A 63 12.97 -1.29 -1.89
N GLU A 64 13.63 -0.19 -2.25
CA GLU A 64 13.00 0.93 -2.92
C GLU A 64 12.41 0.55 -4.29
N GLU A 65 13.10 -0.30 -5.05
CA GLU A 65 12.61 -0.82 -6.33
C GLU A 65 11.46 -1.82 -6.13
N LEU A 66 11.58 -2.75 -5.18
CA LEU A 66 10.53 -3.73 -4.84
C LEU A 66 9.21 -3.05 -4.48
N THR A 67 9.31 -1.94 -3.77
CA THR A 67 8.19 -1.18 -3.22
C THR A 67 7.76 0.00 -4.11
N ARG A 68 8.45 0.23 -5.24
CA ARG A 68 8.12 1.29 -6.20
C ARG A 68 6.73 1.10 -6.80
N ASP A 69 6.42 -0.11 -7.28
CA ASP A 69 5.11 -0.43 -7.87
C ASP A 69 3.99 -0.51 -6.83
N LEU A 70 4.36 -0.60 -5.55
CA LEU A 70 3.42 -0.60 -4.44
C LEU A 70 3.06 0.83 -4.01
N ARG A 71 3.78 1.84 -4.52
CA ARG A 71 3.43 3.24 -4.30
C ARG A 71 2.48 3.71 -5.42
N PRO A 72 1.46 4.53 -5.09
CA PRO A 72 1.22 5.14 -3.78
C PRO A 72 0.43 4.25 -2.82
N PHE A 73 0.63 4.51 -1.54
CA PHE A 73 -0.05 3.85 -0.44
C PHE A 73 -1.52 4.26 -0.33
N ARG A 74 -2.37 3.81 -1.25
CA ARG A 74 -3.82 4.09 -1.23
C ARG A 74 -4.43 3.81 0.15
N PHE A 75 -4.04 2.70 0.78
CA PHE A 75 -4.44 2.37 2.15
C PHE A 75 -4.06 3.48 3.17
N ASN A 76 -2.81 3.96 3.17
CA ASN A 76 -2.38 5.02 4.10
C ASN A 76 -3.03 6.37 3.77
N TYR A 77 -3.19 6.68 2.49
CA TYR A 77 -3.91 7.88 2.05
C TYR A 77 -5.35 7.87 2.55
N MET A 78 -6.07 6.76 2.34
CA MET A 78 -7.45 6.58 2.82
C MET A 78 -7.53 6.61 4.34
N ARG A 79 -6.59 5.97 5.03
CA ARG A 79 -6.50 5.99 6.49
C ARG A 79 -6.33 7.42 7.02
N ASN A 80 -5.41 8.19 6.44
CA ASN A 80 -5.15 9.57 6.85
C ASN A 80 -6.36 10.46 6.53
N LEU A 81 -6.96 10.31 5.35
CA LEU A 81 -8.15 11.06 4.95
C LEU A 81 -9.33 10.81 5.90
N LEU A 82 -9.59 9.55 6.26
CA LEU A 82 -10.61 9.19 7.24
C LEU A 82 -10.32 9.77 8.63
N GLN A 83 -9.06 9.70 9.06
CA GLN A 83 -8.66 10.24 10.36
C GLN A 83 -8.80 11.77 10.42
N GLU A 84 -8.46 12.48 9.34
CA GLU A 84 -8.50 13.94 9.27
C GLU A 84 -9.92 14.50 9.07
N GLU A 85 -10.75 13.83 8.28
CA GLU A 85 -12.00 14.41 7.77
C GLU A 85 -13.27 13.65 8.18
N PHE A 86 -13.14 12.36 8.50
CA PHE A 86 -14.23 11.49 8.92
C PHE A 86 -13.93 10.91 10.31
N GLU A 87 -13.43 11.76 11.22
CA GLU A 87 -12.86 11.33 12.51
C GLU A 87 -13.85 10.48 13.34
N SER A 88 -15.14 10.83 13.29
CA SER A 88 -16.18 10.09 14.02
C SER A 88 -16.33 8.66 13.51
N ASP A 89 -16.32 8.45 12.19
CA ASP A 89 -16.36 7.13 11.57
C ASP A 89 -15.08 6.36 11.81
N TYR A 90 -13.93 7.03 11.66
CA TYR A 90 -12.63 6.44 11.96
C TYR A 90 -12.57 5.90 13.39
N ARG A 91 -13.01 6.68 14.38
CA ARG A 91 -13.07 6.25 15.79
C ARG A 91 -14.05 5.09 15.97
N ARG A 92 -15.25 5.17 15.41
CA ARG A 92 -16.25 4.10 15.46
C ARG A 92 -15.70 2.77 14.92
N MET A 93 -15.08 2.80 13.74
CA MET A 93 -14.48 1.62 13.10
C MET A 93 -13.27 1.09 13.88
N LYS A 94 -12.51 1.98 14.51
CA LYS A 94 -11.38 1.60 15.37
C LYS A 94 -11.86 0.90 16.64
N GLU A 95 -12.91 1.42 17.28
CA GLU A 95 -13.51 0.86 18.49
C GLU A 95 -14.20 -0.49 18.23
N SER A 96 -14.81 -0.67 17.05
CA SER A 96 -15.39 -1.94 16.62
C SER A 96 -14.37 -2.95 16.11
N GLY A 97 -13.10 -2.56 15.92
CA GLY A 97 -12.05 -3.41 15.35
C GLY A 97 -12.20 -3.67 13.85
N THR A 98 -13.06 -2.94 13.14
CA THR A 98 -13.33 -3.12 11.70
C THR A 98 -12.55 -2.15 10.81
N LEU A 99 -11.80 -1.20 11.39
CA LEU A 99 -11.10 -0.13 10.68
C LEU A 99 -10.29 -0.61 9.47
N THR A 100 -9.46 -1.64 9.65
CA THR A 100 -8.65 -2.17 8.55
C THR A 100 -9.51 -2.65 7.39
N TRP A 101 -10.59 -3.36 7.68
CA TRP A 101 -11.47 -3.94 6.67
C TRP A 101 -12.27 -2.87 5.92
N GLU A 102 -12.75 -1.86 6.65
CA GLU A 102 -13.44 -0.72 6.04
C GLU A 102 -12.52 0.12 5.16
N ILE A 103 -11.26 0.32 5.55
CA ILE A 103 -10.28 1.01 4.70
C ILE A 103 -10.02 0.21 3.42
N ILE A 104 -9.94 -1.13 3.49
CA ILE A 104 -9.79 -1.99 2.30
C ILE A 104 -10.97 -1.79 1.35
N ASN A 105 -12.20 -1.86 1.87
CA ASN A 105 -13.40 -1.71 1.06
C ASN A 105 -13.51 -0.33 0.44
N LEU A 106 -13.27 0.72 1.23
CA LEU A 106 -13.27 2.10 0.75
C LEU A 106 -12.18 2.33 -0.29
N THR A 107 -11.00 1.74 -0.12
CA THR A 107 -9.93 1.79 -1.11
C THR A 107 -10.37 1.14 -2.41
N GLY A 108 -10.99 -0.05 -2.35
CA GLY A 108 -11.55 -0.73 -3.53
C GLY A 108 -12.69 0.06 -4.20
N ALA A 109 -13.57 0.69 -3.42
CA ALA A 109 -14.63 1.54 -3.96
C ALA A 109 -14.09 2.79 -4.66
N CYS A 110 -12.95 3.32 -4.19
CA CYS A 110 -12.27 4.48 -4.78
C CYS A 110 -11.31 4.10 -5.91
N GLU A 111 -11.13 2.80 -6.23
CA GLU A 111 -10.20 2.34 -7.27
C GLU A 111 -10.41 3.04 -8.62
N PRO A 112 -11.64 3.19 -9.15
CA PRO A 112 -11.86 3.88 -10.42
C PRO A 112 -11.41 5.35 -10.39
N ILE A 113 -11.53 6.00 -9.24
CA ILE A 113 -11.09 7.39 -9.04
C ILE A 113 -9.56 7.42 -9.10
N PHE A 114 -8.89 6.53 -8.38
CA PHE A 114 -7.43 6.48 -8.40
C PHE A 114 -6.86 6.16 -9.79
N GLU A 115 -7.52 5.31 -10.57
CA GLU A 115 -7.13 5.03 -11.96
C GLU A 115 -7.30 6.25 -12.88
N VAL A 116 -8.45 6.94 -12.81
CA VAL A 116 -8.74 8.12 -13.64
C VAL A 116 -7.75 9.27 -13.37
N PHE A 117 -7.41 9.50 -12.10
CA PHE A 117 -6.49 10.57 -11.71
C PHE A 117 -5.00 10.14 -11.75
N GLY A 118 -4.71 8.86 -12.01
CA GLY A 118 -3.34 8.34 -12.01
C GLY A 118 -2.66 8.55 -10.66
N PHE A 119 -3.31 8.13 -9.57
CA PHE A 119 -2.85 8.39 -8.21
C PHE A 119 -1.37 7.97 -8.02
N CYS A 120 -0.56 8.90 -7.50
CA CYS A 120 0.86 8.76 -7.22
C CYS A 120 1.27 9.68 -6.06
N GLU A 121 2.52 9.59 -5.59
CA GLU A 121 2.99 10.44 -4.48
C GLU A 121 2.92 11.95 -4.78
N HIS A 122 3.03 12.34 -6.04
CA HIS A 122 3.08 13.75 -6.45
C HIS A 122 1.70 14.41 -6.56
N ASN A 123 0.61 13.63 -6.65
CA ASN A 123 -0.76 14.14 -6.80
C ASN A 123 -1.65 13.82 -5.60
N GLN A 124 -1.09 13.41 -4.46
CA GLN A 124 -1.86 13.15 -3.23
C GLN A 124 -2.62 14.39 -2.73
N GLU A 125 -2.11 15.59 -3.04
CA GLU A 125 -2.74 16.86 -2.67
C GLU A 125 -3.65 17.43 -3.79
N ASP A 126 -3.89 16.67 -4.86
CA ASP A 126 -4.81 17.10 -5.92
C ASP A 126 -6.20 17.30 -5.34
N ARG A 127 -6.70 18.54 -5.43
CA ARG A 127 -7.98 18.92 -4.82
C ARG A 127 -9.17 18.22 -5.47
N GLN A 128 -9.11 17.97 -6.78
CA GLN A 128 -10.22 17.34 -7.50
C GLN A 128 -10.30 15.86 -7.14
N MET A 129 -9.16 15.19 -7.10
CA MET A 129 -9.08 13.80 -6.65
C MET A 129 -9.50 13.67 -5.18
N ARG A 130 -8.98 14.53 -4.28
CA ARG A 130 -9.36 14.50 -2.86
C ARG A 130 -10.86 14.73 -2.68
N GLN A 131 -11.47 15.64 -3.46
CA GLN A 131 -12.91 15.85 -3.42
C GLN A 131 -13.69 14.63 -3.93
N ALA A 132 -13.29 14.03 -5.04
CA ALA A 132 -13.96 12.84 -5.58
C ALA A 132 -13.90 11.66 -4.58
N VAL A 133 -12.77 11.46 -3.90
CA VAL A 133 -12.64 10.44 -2.86
C VAL A 133 -13.54 10.75 -1.66
N ARG A 134 -13.63 12.01 -1.20
CA ARG A 134 -14.54 12.40 -0.11
C ARG A 134 -16.01 12.14 -0.44
N ASP A 135 -16.41 12.46 -1.68
CA ASP A 135 -17.78 12.25 -2.15
C ASP A 135 -18.10 10.74 -2.15
N MET A 136 -17.18 9.91 -2.65
CA MET A 136 -17.30 8.44 -2.62
C MET A 136 -17.39 7.87 -1.20
N ILE A 137 -16.56 8.34 -0.27
CA ILE A 137 -16.63 7.90 1.15
C ILE A 137 -18.00 8.27 1.73
N SER A 138 -18.49 9.47 1.46
CA SER A 138 -19.80 9.93 1.94
C SER A 138 -20.94 9.08 1.36
N GLU A 139 -20.87 8.73 0.07
CA GLU A 139 -21.84 7.82 -0.55
C GLU A 139 -21.79 6.42 0.05
N TYR A 140 -20.60 5.85 0.22
CA TYR A 140 -20.41 4.52 0.81
C TYR A 140 -20.99 4.45 2.23
N GLN A 141 -20.76 5.47 3.06
CA GLN A 141 -21.31 5.54 4.42
C GLN A 141 -22.84 5.69 4.45
N ASN A 142 -23.43 6.36 3.45
CA ASN A 142 -24.89 6.49 3.33
C ASN A 142 -25.56 5.21 2.80
N ILE A 143 -24.85 4.38 2.03
CA ILE A 143 -25.38 3.12 1.48
C ILE A 143 -25.22 1.97 2.48
N GLY A 144 -24.19 2.00 3.33
CA GLY A 144 -23.90 1.00 4.37
C GLY A 144 -24.49 1.30 5.76
N GLY A 145 -25.39 2.28 5.87
CA GLY A 145 -26.06 2.72 7.11
C GLY A 145 -27.43 2.09 7.35
#